data_AF-A0A3B0LZH1-F1
#
_entry.id   AF-A0A3B0LZH1-F1
#
_cell.length_a   1.000
_cell.length_b   1.000
_cell.length_c   1.000
_cell.angle_alpha   90.00
_cell.angle_beta   90.00
_cell.angle_gamma   90.00
#
_symmetry.space_group_name_H-M   'P 1'
#
loop_
_entity.id
_entity.type
_entity.pdbx_description
1 polymer ?
#
loop_
_entity_poly.entity_id
_entity_poly.type
_entity_poly.pdbx_seq_one_letter_code
_entity_poly.pdbx_strand_id
1 'polypeptide(L)'
;MSNIIFTSNKVLYLILIFSLFTVIVATIIGLIVGLFQTITQLQEQTLPFGLKLIGVMGCLYLLSGWYKIRTTRSVIDKYKE
;
A
#
# COMPACT_ATOMS: atom_id res chain seq x y z
N MET A 1 26.56 16.29 10.54
CA MET A 1 26.20 15.53 9.32
C MET A 1 25.76 14.08 9.56
N SER A 2 26.16 13.38 10.63
CA SER A 2 25.78 11.97 10.83
C SER A 2 24.29 11.74 11.17
N ASN A 3 23.68 12.62 11.98
CA ASN A 3 22.28 12.48 12.42
C ASN A 3 21.25 12.55 11.29
N ILE A 4 21.52 13.36 10.24
CA ILE A 4 20.67 13.43 9.05
C ILE A 4 20.76 12.15 8.22
N ILE A 5 21.96 11.56 8.09
CA ILE A 5 22.15 10.30 7.34
C ILE A 5 21.47 9.14 8.06
N PHE A 6 21.59 9.06 9.39
CA PHE A 6 20.91 8.05 10.20
C PHE A 6 19.38 8.16 10.11
N THR A 7 18.84 9.39 10.22
CA THR A 7 17.41 9.64 10.07
C THR A 7 16.92 9.27 8.67
N SER A 8 17.64 9.66 7.62
CA SER A 8 17.29 9.34 6.23
C SER A 8 17.25 7.83 5.99
N ASN A 9 18.24 7.07 6.48
CA ASN A 9 18.23 5.61 6.35
C ASN A 9 17.03 4.98 7.08
N LYS A 10 16.69 5.46 8.28
CA LYS A 10 15.52 4.99 9.04
C LYS A 10 14.22 5.28 8.29
N VAL A 11 14.09 6.47 7.71
CA VAL A 11 12.93 6.86 6.90
C VAL A 11 12.83 6.03 5.62
N LEU A 12 13.93 5.82 4.91
CA LEU A 12 13.98 4.97 3.71
C LEU A 12 13.58 3.53 4.02
N TYR A 13 14.06 2.97 5.13
CA TYR A 13 13.67 1.64 5.59
C TYR A 13 12.17 1.56 5.90
N LEU A 14 11.61 2.60 6.53
CA LEU A 14 10.19 2.68 6.83
C LEU A 14 9.33 2.78 5.57
N ILE A 15 9.80 3.49 4.54
CA ILE A 15 9.12 3.56 3.23
C ILE A 15 9.21 2.22 2.50
N LEU A 16 10.37 1.56 2.54
CA LEU A 16 10.60 0.29 1.87
C LEU A 16 9.68 -0.82 2.40
N ILE A 17 9.68 -1.05 3.72
CA ILE A 17 8.82 -2.08 4.34
C ILE A 17 7.33 -1.85 4.04
N PHE A 18 6.99 -0.60 3.75
CA PHE A 18 5.62 -0.16 3.62
C PHE A 18 5.09 -0.20 2.20
N SER A 19 5.93 0.19 1.24
CA SER A 19 5.72 -0.10 -0.16
C SER A 19 5.59 -1.60 -0.39
N LEU A 20 6.44 -2.43 0.24
CA LEU A 20 6.37 -3.89 0.11
C LEU A 20 4.98 -4.45 0.45
N PHE A 21 4.42 -4.05 1.60
CA PHE A 21 3.10 -4.52 2.04
C PHE A 21 1.98 -4.02 1.12
N THR A 22 2.06 -2.75 0.72
CA THR A 22 1.12 -2.13 -0.24
C THR A 22 1.09 -2.89 -1.56
N VAL A 23 2.26 -3.21 -2.10
CA VAL A 23 2.43 -3.88 -3.39
C VAL A 23 1.87 -5.29 -3.33
N ILE A 24 2.11 -6.05 -2.26
CA ILE A 24 1.59 -7.42 -2.09
C ILE A 24 0.05 -7.43 -2.08
N VAL A 25 -0.59 -6.50 -1.36
CA VAL A 25 -2.05 -6.43 -1.33
C VAL A 25 -2.62 -6.01 -2.70
N ALA A 26 -1.99 -5.04 -3.35
CA ALA A 26 -2.40 -4.59 -4.68
C ALA A 26 -2.27 -5.69 -5.75
N THR A 27 -1.19 -6.48 -5.72
CA THR A 27 -1.00 -7.59 -6.67
C THR A 27 -2.03 -8.69 -6.44
N ILE A 28 -2.33 -9.09 -5.21
CA ILE A 28 -3.36 -10.11 -4.89
C ILE A 28 -4.73 -9.69 -5.44
N ILE A 29 -5.16 -8.46 -5.15
CA ILE A 29 -6.44 -7.94 -5.61
C ILE A 29 -6.46 -7.86 -7.15
N GLY A 30 -5.39 -7.35 -7.75
CA GLY A 30 -5.25 -7.28 -9.21
C GLY A 30 -5.33 -8.66 -9.89
N LEU A 31 -4.72 -9.68 -9.28
CA LEU A 31 -4.74 -11.06 -9.76
C LEU A 31 -6.14 -11.66 -9.69
N ILE A 32 -6.85 -11.49 -8.57
CA ILE A 32 -8.22 -11.99 -8.41
C ILE A 32 -9.15 -11.37 -9.45
N VAL A 33 -9.06 -10.05 -9.62
CA VAL A 33 -9.90 -9.32 -10.59
C VAL A 33 -9.57 -9.72 -12.03
N GLY A 34 -8.29 -9.90 -12.37
CA GLY A 34 -7.86 -10.35 -13.70
C GLY A 34 -8.26 -11.80 -14.02
N LEU A 35 -8.20 -12.69 -13.02
CA LEU A 35 -8.69 -14.07 -13.15
C LEU A 35 -10.20 -14.09 -13.38
N PHE A 36 -10.96 -13.30 -12.63
CA PHE A 36 -12.41 -13.18 -12.84
C PHE A 36 -12.77 -12.70 -14.25
N GLN A 37 -12.02 -11.74 -14.80
CA GLN A 37 -12.20 -11.29 -16.18
C GLN A 37 -11.97 -12.39 -17.21
N THR A 38 -11.05 -13.31 -16.94
CA THR A 38 -10.72 -14.41 -17.87
C THR A 38 -11.76 -15.52 -17.80
N ILE A 39 -12.27 -15.85 -16.60
CA ILE A 39 -13.19 -16.98 -16.38
C ILE A 39 -14.61 -16.70 -16.91
N THR A 40 -15.13 -15.49 -16.74
CA THR A 40 -16.50 -15.16 -17.18
C THR A 40 -16.59 -14.68 -18.63
N GLN A 41 -15.47 -14.61 -19.36
CA GLN A 41 -15.39 -14.14 -20.75
C GLN A 41 -16.07 -12.76 -21.00
N LEU A 42 -16.28 -11.96 -19.96
CA LEU A 42 -16.83 -10.60 -20.04
C LEU A 42 -15.71 -9.61 -20.39
N GLN A 43 -15.43 -9.45 -21.68
CA GLN A 43 -14.46 -8.48 -22.21
C GLN A 43 -15.01 -7.05 -22.39
N GLU A 44 -16.10 -6.70 -21.69
CA GLU A 44 -16.62 -5.34 -21.64
C GLU A 44 -15.67 -4.45 -20.84
N GLN A 45 -14.82 -3.68 -21.52
CA GLN A 45 -13.70 -2.88 -20.94
C GLN A 45 -14.10 -1.95 -19.78
N THR A 46 -15.37 -1.57 -19.67
CA THR A 46 -15.90 -0.65 -18.65
C THR A 46 -16.05 -1.29 -17.27
N LEU A 47 -16.37 -2.59 -17.20
CA LEU A 47 -16.58 -3.34 -15.96
C LEU A 47 -15.26 -3.62 -15.20
N PRO A 48 -14.16 -4.07 -15.86
CA PRO A 48 -12.80 -4.12 -15.32
C PRO A 48 -12.33 -2.83 -14.67
N PHE A 49 -12.63 -1.70 -15.31
CA PHE A 49 -12.16 -0.39 -14.86
C PHE A 49 -12.79 -0.01 -13.52
N GLY A 50 -14.11 -0.16 -13.39
CA GLY A 50 -14.83 0.08 -12.13
C GLY A 50 -14.38 -0.85 -11.00
N LEU A 51 -14.24 -2.14 -11.29
CA LEU A 51 -13.83 -3.14 -10.29
C LEU A 51 -12.40 -2.90 -9.78
N LYS A 52 -11.49 -2.50 -10.67
CA LYS A 52 -10.10 -2.15 -10.31
C LYS A 52 -10.06 -0.87 -9.45
N LEU A 53 -10.88 0.13 -9.76
CA LEU A 53 -10.95 1.38 -9.00
C LEU A 53 -11.46 1.13 -7.57
N ILE A 54 -12.55 0.37 -7.41
CA ILE A 54 -13.08 -0.02 -6.09
C ILE A 54 -12.06 -0.87 -5.33
N GLY A 55 -11.37 -1.81 -6.01
CA GLY A 55 -10.31 -2.62 -5.40
C GLY A 55 -9.14 -1.79 -4.88
N VAL A 56 -8.68 -0.79 -5.63
CA VAL A 56 -7.62 0.13 -5.20
C VAL A 56 -8.08 1.03 -4.05
N MET A 57 -9.31 1.56 -4.12
CA MET A 57 -9.88 2.38 -3.04
C MET A 57 -10.06 1.57 -1.75
N GLY A 58 -10.54 0.33 -1.85
CA GLY A 58 -10.65 -0.59 -0.72
C GLY A 58 -9.29 -0.96 -0.13
N CYS A 59 -8.29 -1.21 -0.98
CA CYS A 59 -6.91 -1.46 -0.56
C CYS A 59 -6.36 -0.25 0.22
N LEU A 60 -6.47 0.97 -0.33
CA LEU A 60 -6.05 2.19 0.34
C LEU A 60 -6.77 2.42 1.67
N TYR A 61 -8.07 2.11 1.75
CA TYR A 61 -8.86 2.24 2.97
C TYR A 61 -8.36 1.30 4.08
N LEU A 62 -8.16 0.02 3.77
CA LEU A 62 -7.62 -0.96 4.73
C LEU A 62 -6.20 -0.60 5.17
N LEU A 63 -5.40 -0.09 4.24
CA LEU A 63 -4.02 0.29 4.49
C LEU A 63 -3.92 1.56 5.34
N SER A 64 -4.88 2.48 5.24
CA SER A 64 -4.94 3.76 5.98
C SER A 64 -4.78 3.60 7.49
N GLY A 65 -5.31 2.51 8.07
CA GLY A 65 -5.12 2.21 9.50
C GLY A 65 -3.67 1.89 9.86
N TRP A 66 -2.97 1.14 9.01
CA TRP A 66 -1.56 0.77 9.20
C TRP A 66 -0.59 1.93 8.93
N TYR A 67 -0.89 2.82 7.97
CA TYR A 67 -0.14 4.08 7.73
C TYR A 67 -0.02 4.91 9.01
N LYS A 68 -1.12 5.02 9.76
CA LYS A 68 -1.15 5.81 10.99
C LYS A 68 -0.30 5.18 12.09
N ILE A 69 -0.43 3.88 12.34
CA ILE A 69 0.21 3.24 13.50
C ILE A 69 1.75 3.30 13.46
N ARG A 70 2.36 3.18 12.27
CA ARG A 70 3.82 3.15 12.11
C ARG A 70 4.46 4.54 12.03
N THR A 71 3.73 5.49 11.43
CA THR A 71 4.16 6.89 11.37
C THR A 71 4.09 7.53 12.75
N THR A 72 3.00 7.28 13.50
CA THR A 72 2.83 7.82 14.85
C THR A 72 3.90 7.31 15.82
N ARG A 73 4.29 6.03 15.74
CA ARG A 73 5.42 5.49 16.52
C ARG A 73 6.74 6.20 16.21
N SER A 74 7.03 6.44 14.93
CA SER A 74 8.28 7.09 14.51
C SER A 74 8.35 8.58 14.90
N VAL A 75 7.21 9.26 15.00
CA VAL A 75 7.11 10.65 15.49
C VAL A 75 7.20 10.72 17.01
N ILE A 76 6.59 9.78 17.73
CA ILE A 76 6.63 9.71 19.21
C ILE A 76 8.04 9.39 19.70
N ASP A 77 8.74 8.46 19.05
CA ASP A 77 10.12 8.11 19.42
C ASP A 77 11.09 9.29 19.23
N LYS A 78 10.77 10.22 18.32
CA LYS A 78 11.57 11.43 18.07
C LYS A 78 11.28 12.58 19.05
N TYR A 79 10.15 12.53 19.77
CA TYR A 79 9.76 13.49 20.80
C TYR A 79 10.09 13.02 22.22
N LYS A 80 10.48 11.75 22.37
CA LYS A 80 10.85 11.13 23.64
C LYS A 80 12.38 11.09 23.87
N GLU A 81 13.13 11.60 22.90
CA GLU A 81 14.57 11.89 22.95
C GLU A 81 14.75 13.41 23.00
#